data_AF-A0A382UF42-F1
#
_entry.id   AF-A0A382UF42-F1
#
_cell.length_a   1.000
_cell.length_b   1.000
_cell.length_c   1.000
_cell.angle_alpha   90.00
_cell.angle_beta   90.00
_cell.angle_gamma   90.00
#
_symmetry.space_group_name_H-M   'P 1'
#
loop_
_entity.id
_entity.type
_entity.pdbx_description
1 polymer ?
#
loop_
_entity_poly.entity_id
_entity_poly.type
_entity_poly.pdbx_seq_one_letter_code
_entity_poly.pdbx_strand_id
1 'polypeptide(L)'
;MAYLKQNILLLLFTGLFVVQANTTPYKDLNIDFLLEDSTKTIIKKQPKSKKKGKKSFVSIIKDFEKIEGLFTLYWNRKNNQAYISILPEQLEKIYLAGLTRQSGDGYYLDGSSMLNEYPFMFKQVGERIQYISANAKFRADEGSPFKRSIDRHSSNSILSSTEVASNPHNETGAILADIGKLFIYDIEEITRKSQGIYSFDKKDSYFTELKSFPLNSEIEIALHFKGKKGKYIYTLPSSSSVLIHYHVSLSAIPET
;
A
#
# COMPACT_ATOMS: atom_id res chain seq x y z
N MET A 1 -51.38 27.07 -44.36
CA MET A 1 -51.55 27.18 -45.83
C MET A 1 -50.40 26.42 -46.47
N ALA A 2 -50.62 25.18 -46.90
CA ALA A 2 -50.92 24.80 -48.28
C ALA A 2 -49.77 25.18 -49.24
N TYR A 3 -48.83 24.26 -49.45
CA TYR A 3 -48.69 23.44 -50.67
C TYR A 3 -48.37 24.23 -51.94
N LEU A 4 -47.22 23.95 -52.56
CA LEU A 4 -47.18 23.84 -54.02
C LEU A 4 -46.17 22.78 -54.48
N LYS A 5 -46.73 21.72 -55.07
CA LYS A 5 -46.09 20.82 -56.02
C LYS A 5 -45.70 21.62 -57.27
N GLN A 6 -44.56 21.32 -57.90
CA GLN A 6 -44.57 21.16 -59.36
C GLN A 6 -43.43 20.28 -59.87
N ASN A 7 -43.82 19.27 -60.64
CA ASN A 7 -43.00 18.36 -61.44
C ASN A 7 -42.45 19.07 -62.70
N ILE A 8 -41.59 18.34 -63.42
CA ILE A 8 -41.25 18.41 -64.87
C ILE A 8 -39.81 18.89 -65.10
N LEU A 9 -38.85 17.96 -65.20
CA LEU A 9 -38.37 17.27 -66.41
C LEU A 9 -37.37 18.13 -67.20
N LEU A 10 -36.09 17.73 -67.21
CA LEU A 10 -35.29 17.73 -68.44
C LEU A 10 -34.08 16.80 -68.26
N LEU A 11 -34.03 15.78 -69.10
CA LEU A 11 -32.92 14.84 -69.27
C LEU A 11 -31.90 15.44 -70.24
N LEU A 12 -30.65 14.95 -70.09
CA LEU A 12 -29.49 15.02 -71.00
C LEU A 12 -28.55 16.23 -70.85
N PHE A 13 -27.31 15.97 -70.42
CA PHE A 13 -26.20 15.84 -71.37
C PHE A 13 -25.01 15.10 -70.73
N THR A 14 -24.53 14.09 -71.44
CA THR A 14 -23.32 13.32 -71.15
C THR A 14 -22.08 14.16 -71.38
N GLY A 15 -21.20 14.25 -70.37
CA GLY A 15 -19.85 14.79 -70.48
C GLY A 15 -18.89 13.96 -69.64
N LEU A 16 -18.08 13.12 -70.29
CA LEU A 16 -17.03 12.33 -69.66
C LEU A 16 -15.88 13.27 -69.25
N PHE A 17 -15.82 13.69 -67.98
CA PHE A 17 -14.64 14.39 -67.43
C PHE A 17 -13.63 13.35 -66.96
N VAL A 18 -12.58 13.12 -67.75
CA VAL A 18 -11.39 12.40 -67.31
C VAL A 18 -10.54 13.37 -66.49
N VAL A 19 -10.68 13.30 -65.16
CA VAL A 19 -9.76 14.00 -64.25
C VAL A 19 -8.52 13.14 -64.08
N GLN A 20 -7.37 13.62 -64.56
CA GLN A 20 -6.08 13.01 -64.23
C GLN A 20 -5.80 13.22 -62.74
N ALA A 21 -5.92 12.15 -61.95
CA ALA A 21 -5.49 12.12 -60.56
C ALA A 21 -3.96 12.01 -60.51
N ASN A 22 -3.27 13.15 -60.40
CA ASN A 22 -1.87 13.16 -60.00
C ASN A 22 -1.81 12.88 -58.49
N THR A 23 -1.51 11.64 -58.10
CA THR A 23 -1.24 11.30 -56.71
C THR A 23 0.11 11.87 -56.33
N THR A 24 0.13 12.85 -55.43
CA THR A 24 1.37 13.26 -54.78
C THR A 24 1.78 12.13 -53.82
N PRO A 25 3.01 11.60 -53.91
CA PRO A 25 3.46 10.58 -52.98
C PRO A 25 3.47 11.14 -51.56
N TYR A 26 3.04 10.32 -50.59
CA TYR A 26 3.01 10.67 -49.18
C TYR A 26 4.40 11.10 -48.72
N LYS A 27 4.50 12.29 -48.11
CA LYS A 27 5.74 12.80 -47.52
C LYS A 27 5.71 12.51 -46.03
N ASP A 28 6.67 11.72 -45.56
CA ASP A 28 6.79 11.38 -44.14
C ASP A 28 6.90 12.66 -43.28
N LEU A 29 6.30 12.61 -42.09
CA LEU A 29 6.40 13.68 -41.11
C LEU A 29 7.86 13.87 -40.70
N ASN A 30 8.38 15.09 -40.79
CA ASN A 30 9.70 15.41 -40.28
C ASN A 30 9.69 15.27 -38.74
N ILE A 31 10.43 14.27 -38.25
CA ILE A 31 10.62 13.96 -36.84
C ILE A 31 11.97 14.45 -36.30
N ASP A 32 12.73 15.22 -37.08
CA ASP A 32 14.06 15.71 -36.68
C ASP A 32 13.99 16.59 -35.42
N PHE A 33 12.84 17.25 -35.19
CA PHE A 33 12.57 18.01 -33.96
C PHE A 33 12.61 17.15 -32.69
N LEU A 34 12.33 15.84 -32.77
CA LEU A 34 12.43 14.91 -31.63
C LEU A 34 13.89 14.57 -31.30
N LEU A 35 14.79 14.70 -32.29
CA LEU A 35 16.22 14.43 -32.12
C LEU A 35 16.95 15.67 -31.56
N GLU A 36 16.53 16.88 -31.93
CA GLU A 36 17.13 18.14 -31.45
C GLU A 36 16.95 18.38 -29.95
N ASP A 37 15.81 17.98 -29.37
CA ASP A 37 15.56 18.14 -27.93
C ASP A 37 16.32 17.12 -27.06
N SER A 38 16.83 16.04 -27.65
CA SER A 38 17.54 14.98 -26.94
C SER A 38 19.04 15.26 -26.69
N THR A 39 19.61 16.30 -27.33
CA THR A 39 21.07 16.58 -27.29
C THR A 39 21.48 17.82 -26.49
N LYS A 40 20.53 18.57 -25.90
CA LYS A 40 20.86 19.56 -24.85
C LYS A 40 21.17 18.84 -23.55
N THR A 41 22.43 18.46 -23.39
CA THR A 41 23.00 17.96 -22.15
C THR A 41 22.87 19.05 -21.07
N ILE A 42 21.80 19.00 -20.29
CA ILE A 42 21.72 19.70 -19.01
C ILE A 42 22.78 19.06 -18.13
N ILE A 43 23.92 19.73 -17.93
CA ILE A 43 24.88 19.38 -16.88
C ILE A 43 24.19 19.68 -15.55
N LYS A 44 23.32 18.77 -15.13
CA LYS A 44 22.76 18.72 -13.78
C LYS A 44 23.93 18.37 -12.88
N LYS A 45 24.40 19.36 -12.12
CA LYS A 45 25.32 19.17 -10.99
C LYS A 45 24.77 18.02 -10.15
N GLN A 46 25.41 16.85 -10.21
CA GLN A 46 25.04 15.72 -9.36
C GLN A 46 25.11 16.22 -7.91
N PRO A 47 24.02 16.19 -7.14
CA PRO A 47 24.16 16.29 -5.71
C PRO A 47 24.97 15.06 -5.30
N LYS A 48 26.20 15.27 -4.84
CA LYS A 48 26.95 14.25 -4.08
C LYS A 48 26.08 13.91 -2.88
N SER A 49 25.18 12.94 -3.01
CA SER A 49 24.57 12.31 -1.86
C SER A 49 25.72 11.58 -1.17
N LYS A 50 26.26 12.19 -0.12
CA LYS A 50 26.95 11.43 0.91
C LYS A 50 25.91 10.40 1.37
N LYS A 51 25.99 9.17 0.87
CA LYS A 51 25.36 8.02 1.53
C LYS A 51 25.99 7.97 2.92
N LYS A 52 25.40 8.67 3.89
CA LYS A 52 25.60 8.36 5.29
C LYS A 52 25.23 6.88 5.40
N GLY A 53 26.23 6.02 5.61
CA GLY A 53 25.97 4.60 5.85
C GLY A 53 24.90 4.47 6.94
N LYS A 54 24.01 3.49 6.78
CA LYS A 54 22.97 3.25 7.79
C LYS A 54 23.62 3.02 9.14
N LYS A 55 22.95 3.49 10.19
CA LYS A 55 23.40 3.28 11.57
C LYS A 55 23.45 1.77 11.85
N SER A 56 24.31 1.36 12.79
CA SER A 56 24.36 -0.04 13.24
C SER A 56 23.05 -0.43 13.93
N PHE A 57 22.65 -1.70 13.83
CA PHE A 57 21.46 -2.24 14.50
C PHE A 57 21.43 -1.87 15.99
N VAL A 58 22.51 -2.20 16.70
CA VAL A 58 22.65 -1.98 18.16
C VAL A 58 22.52 -0.50 18.53
N SER A 59 23.06 0.40 17.70
CA SER A 59 22.95 1.84 17.97
C SER A 59 21.53 2.39 17.86
N ILE A 60 20.65 1.77 17.07
CA ILE A 60 19.25 2.21 16.95
C ILE A 60 18.45 1.76 18.17
N ILE A 61 18.65 0.52 18.62
CA ILE A 61 17.84 -0.11 19.68
C ILE A 61 18.33 0.18 21.10
N LYS A 62 19.42 0.92 21.30
CA LYS A 62 20.06 1.11 22.62
C LYS A 62 19.11 1.57 23.72
N ASP A 63 18.17 2.45 23.39
CA ASP A 63 17.21 3.05 24.34
C ASP A 63 15.80 2.45 24.19
N PHE A 64 15.68 1.25 23.61
CA PHE A 64 14.41 0.57 23.38
C PHE A 64 14.27 -0.62 24.35
N GLU A 65 13.06 -0.81 24.86
CA GLU A 65 12.65 -2.01 25.59
C GLU A 65 12.62 -3.19 24.60
N LYS A 66 13.35 -4.27 24.91
CA LYS A 66 13.35 -5.49 24.11
C LYS A 66 12.22 -6.41 24.56
N ILE A 67 11.40 -6.87 23.63
CA ILE A 67 10.26 -7.76 23.85
C ILE A 67 10.48 -9.00 22.98
N GLU A 68 10.86 -10.10 23.59
CA GLU A 68 11.18 -11.36 22.90
C GLU A 68 9.94 -12.21 22.65
N GLY A 69 9.93 -12.96 21.55
CA GLY A 69 8.82 -13.83 21.14
C GLY A 69 8.96 -14.20 19.67
N LEU A 70 7.83 -14.47 18.99
CA LEU A 70 7.77 -14.87 17.58
C LEU A 70 8.57 -13.91 16.71
N PHE A 71 8.29 -12.62 16.84
CA PHE A 71 9.16 -11.56 16.39
C PHE A 71 9.70 -10.82 17.60
N THR A 72 11.00 -10.53 17.61
CA THR A 72 11.56 -9.65 18.63
C THR A 72 11.16 -8.22 18.31
N LEU A 73 10.48 -7.56 19.24
CA LEU A 73 10.07 -6.17 19.14
C LEU A 73 10.99 -5.30 20.00
N TYR A 74 11.22 -4.08 19.56
CA TYR A 74 11.93 -3.04 20.30
C TYR A 74 11.00 -1.84 20.43
N TRP A 75 10.66 -1.41 21.65
CA TRP A 75 9.74 -0.31 21.88
C TRP A 75 10.35 0.79 22.75
N ASN A 76 10.32 2.02 22.27
CA ASN A 76 10.63 3.19 23.06
C ASN A 76 9.34 3.94 23.38
N ARG A 77 8.85 3.76 24.62
CA ARG A 77 7.62 4.40 25.10
C ARG A 77 7.71 5.93 25.16
N LYS A 78 8.90 6.51 25.31
CA LYS A 78 9.08 7.97 25.45
C LYS A 78 8.79 8.73 24.16
N ASN A 79 9.13 8.15 23.02
CA ASN A 79 8.88 8.75 21.71
C ASN A 79 7.86 7.96 20.87
N ASN A 80 7.25 6.93 21.46
CA ASN A 80 6.31 6.01 20.82
C ASN A 80 6.84 5.42 19.49
N GLN A 81 8.14 5.13 19.44
CA GLN A 81 8.77 4.49 18.30
C GLN A 81 8.95 3.01 18.56
N ALA A 82 8.65 2.16 17.58
CA ALA A 82 8.83 0.72 17.69
C ALA A 82 9.42 0.11 16.43
N TYR A 83 10.25 -0.91 16.62
CA TYR A 83 10.87 -1.69 15.56
C TYR A 83 10.59 -3.17 15.73
N ILE A 84 10.47 -3.86 14.60
CA ILE A 84 10.42 -5.32 14.54
C ILE A 84 11.74 -5.82 13.97
N SER A 85 12.33 -6.79 14.65
CA SER A 85 13.51 -7.51 14.19
C SER A 85 13.08 -8.75 13.43
N ILE A 86 13.42 -8.80 12.14
CA ILE A 86 13.06 -9.90 11.25
C ILE A 86 14.33 -10.66 10.92
N LEU A 87 14.38 -11.94 11.27
CA LEU A 87 15.49 -12.83 10.92
C LEU A 87 15.43 -13.18 9.42
N PRO A 88 16.57 -13.49 8.78
CA PRO A 88 16.57 -13.91 7.37
C PRO A 88 15.62 -15.09 7.08
N GLU A 89 15.52 -16.06 7.99
CA GLU A 89 14.61 -17.21 7.89
C GLU A 89 13.12 -16.88 8.06
N GLN A 90 12.81 -15.70 8.60
CA GLN A 90 11.43 -15.23 8.77
C GLN A 90 10.93 -14.45 7.54
N LEU A 91 11.82 -14.09 6.61
CA LEU A 91 11.44 -13.44 5.36
C LEU A 91 10.79 -14.45 4.42
N GLU A 92 9.72 -14.01 3.74
CA GLU A 92 8.91 -14.80 2.81
C GLU A 92 8.29 -16.08 3.42
N LYS A 93 8.41 -16.28 4.74
CA LYS A 93 7.65 -17.26 5.51
C LYS A 93 6.23 -16.75 5.73
N ILE A 94 5.25 -17.63 5.54
CA ILE A 94 3.85 -17.33 5.74
C ILE A 94 3.49 -17.47 7.23
N TYR A 95 2.82 -16.44 7.75
CA TYR A 95 2.24 -16.34 9.07
C TYR A 95 0.75 -16.00 8.93
N LEU A 96 0.00 -15.99 10.04
CA LEU A 96 -1.40 -15.55 10.06
C LEU A 96 -1.52 -14.20 10.77
N ALA A 97 -2.24 -13.25 10.18
CA ALA A 97 -2.59 -11.99 10.82
C ALA A 97 -4.09 -11.96 11.11
N GLY A 98 -4.45 -11.58 12.33
CA GLY A 98 -5.83 -11.28 12.74
C GLY A 98 -5.97 -9.81 13.15
N LEU A 99 -7.01 -9.13 12.67
CA LEU A 99 -7.32 -7.75 13.02
C LEU A 99 -8.63 -7.70 13.79
N THR A 100 -8.62 -7.06 14.95
CA THR A 100 -9.82 -6.80 15.76
C THR A 100 -9.93 -5.31 16.04
N ARG A 101 -11.10 -4.72 15.80
CA ARG A 101 -11.44 -3.36 16.26
C ARG A 101 -11.98 -3.47 17.68
N GLN A 102 -11.22 -2.96 18.65
CA GLN A 102 -11.58 -3.05 20.06
C GLN A 102 -12.59 -1.96 20.47
N SER A 103 -12.46 -0.75 19.92
CA SER A 103 -13.39 0.36 20.19
C SER A 103 -13.94 0.95 18.90
N GLY A 104 -15.03 1.72 18.98
CA GLY A 104 -15.65 2.36 17.83
C GLY A 104 -16.13 3.76 18.16
N ASP A 105 -16.90 4.36 17.26
CA ASP A 105 -17.48 5.70 17.44
C ASP A 105 -18.91 5.66 18.02
N GLY A 106 -19.44 4.45 18.25
CA GLY A 106 -20.79 4.25 18.76
C GLY A 106 -21.91 4.61 17.78
N TYR A 107 -21.56 4.91 16.53
CA TYR A 107 -22.52 5.30 15.49
C TYR A 107 -22.38 4.43 14.23
N TYR A 108 -21.25 4.52 13.54
CA TYR A 108 -20.96 3.78 12.31
C TYR A 108 -19.98 2.62 12.56
N LEU A 109 -19.07 2.79 13.52
CA LEU A 109 -18.05 1.83 13.87
C LEU A 109 -18.41 1.25 15.24
N ASP A 110 -18.73 -0.02 15.25
CA ASP A 110 -18.93 -0.81 16.48
C ASP A 110 -17.58 -1.17 17.11
N GLY A 111 -17.57 -1.40 18.43
CA GLY A 111 -16.42 -1.96 19.13
C GLY A 111 -16.46 -3.48 19.14
N SER A 112 -15.36 -4.10 19.56
CA SER A 112 -15.21 -5.56 19.67
C SER A 112 -15.51 -6.35 18.39
N SER A 113 -15.29 -5.75 17.22
CA SER A 113 -15.52 -6.39 15.92
C SER A 113 -14.29 -7.20 15.51
N MET A 114 -14.45 -8.50 15.31
CA MET A 114 -13.45 -9.31 14.61
C MET A 114 -13.53 -8.96 13.12
N LEU A 115 -12.42 -8.51 12.54
CA LEU A 115 -12.38 -7.96 11.19
C LEU A 115 -11.76 -8.95 10.20
N ASN A 116 -10.58 -8.62 9.70
CA ASN A 116 -9.91 -9.39 8.67
C ASN A 116 -8.92 -10.37 9.29
N GLU A 117 -8.88 -11.57 8.71
CA GLU A 117 -7.86 -12.58 8.95
C GLU A 117 -7.24 -12.93 7.61
N TYR A 118 -5.91 -12.95 7.54
CA TYR A 118 -5.23 -13.25 6.28
C TYR A 118 -3.83 -13.80 6.52
N PRO A 119 -3.36 -14.71 5.64
CA PRO A 119 -1.96 -15.08 5.64
C PRO A 119 -1.12 -13.87 5.22
N PHE A 120 0.02 -13.67 5.88
CA PHE A 120 0.92 -12.58 5.59
C PHE A 120 2.38 -13.06 5.56
N MET A 121 3.24 -12.24 4.95
CA MET A 121 4.69 -12.39 5.04
C MET A 121 5.37 -11.02 5.03
N PHE A 122 6.60 -10.99 5.55
CA PHE A 122 7.52 -9.90 5.28
C PHE A 122 8.39 -10.24 4.09
N LYS A 123 8.52 -9.32 3.14
CA LYS A 123 9.41 -9.50 1.98
C LYS A 123 10.39 -8.35 1.89
N GLN A 124 11.67 -8.67 1.74
CA GLN A 124 12.70 -7.67 1.49
C GLN A 124 12.87 -7.44 -0.01
N VAL A 125 12.71 -6.19 -0.44
CA VAL A 125 12.97 -5.76 -1.82
C VAL A 125 13.96 -4.60 -1.77
N GLY A 126 15.23 -4.91 -2.06
CA GLY A 126 16.33 -3.96 -1.91
C GLY A 126 16.44 -3.45 -0.47
N GLU A 127 16.35 -2.13 -0.30
CA GLU A 127 16.42 -1.47 1.01
C GLU A 127 15.05 -1.32 1.70
N ARG A 128 14.00 -1.99 1.20
CA ARG A 128 12.63 -1.90 1.73
C ARG A 128 12.13 -3.24 2.25
N ILE A 129 11.35 -3.19 3.32
CA ILE A 129 10.56 -4.29 3.84
C ILE A 129 9.10 -4.03 3.56
N GLN A 130 8.45 -4.98 2.89
CA GLN A 130 7.03 -4.97 2.58
C GLN A 130 6.31 -5.89 3.56
N TYR A 131 5.20 -5.40 4.11
CA TYR A 131 4.20 -6.22 4.81
C TYR A 131 3.14 -6.60 3.78
N ILE A 132 3.05 -7.89 3.48
CA ILE A 132 2.29 -8.42 2.35
C ILE A 132 1.20 -9.33 2.87
N SER A 133 -0.04 -9.11 2.44
CA SER A 133 -1.11 -10.10 2.53
C SER A 133 -0.97 -11.09 1.36
N ALA A 134 -0.74 -12.35 1.70
CA ALA A 134 -0.62 -13.43 0.73
C ALA A 134 -2.02 -13.80 0.21
N ASN A 135 -2.14 -13.96 -1.10
CA ASN A 135 -3.41 -14.26 -1.72
C ASN A 135 -3.71 -15.77 -1.61
N ALA A 136 -4.56 -16.13 -0.66
CA ALA A 136 -5.04 -17.50 -0.48
C ALA A 136 -6.41 -17.76 -1.13
N LYS A 137 -6.96 -16.81 -1.91
CA LYS A 137 -8.30 -16.95 -2.52
C LYS A 137 -8.34 -17.95 -3.67
N PHE A 138 -7.23 -18.11 -4.39
CA PHE A 138 -7.10 -19.04 -5.51
C PHE A 138 -5.93 -19.98 -5.24
N ARG A 139 -6.19 -21.28 -5.27
CA ARG A 139 -5.20 -22.32 -5.00
C ARG A 139 -5.37 -23.49 -5.95
N ALA A 140 -4.27 -24.15 -6.27
CA ALA A 140 -4.25 -25.42 -6.97
C ALA A 140 -3.27 -26.33 -6.26
N ASP A 141 -3.56 -27.62 -6.28
CA ASP A 141 -2.66 -28.66 -5.79
C ASP A 141 -1.35 -28.61 -6.58
N GLU A 142 -0.24 -28.96 -5.94
CA GLU A 142 1.11 -28.83 -6.55
C GLU A 142 1.24 -29.60 -7.87
N GLY A 143 0.57 -30.75 -8.00
CA GLY A 143 0.56 -31.57 -9.22
C GLY A 143 -0.43 -31.12 -10.30
N SER A 144 -1.25 -30.09 -10.04
CA SER A 144 -2.30 -29.66 -10.97
C SER A 144 -1.72 -28.92 -12.19
N PRO A 145 -2.22 -29.17 -13.42
CA PRO A 145 -1.80 -28.42 -14.61
C PRO A 145 -2.14 -26.92 -14.50
N PHE A 146 -3.05 -26.55 -13.61
CA PHE A 146 -3.45 -25.16 -13.39
C PHE A 146 -2.51 -24.38 -12.45
N LYS A 147 -1.62 -25.05 -11.69
CA LYS A 147 -0.77 -24.41 -10.67
C LYS A 147 0.03 -23.22 -11.22
N ARG A 148 0.72 -23.43 -12.35
CA ARG A 148 1.48 -22.38 -13.02
C ARG A 148 0.62 -21.19 -13.46
N SER A 149 -0.62 -21.45 -13.89
CA SER A 149 -1.56 -20.40 -14.31
C SER A 149 -2.01 -19.58 -13.10
N ILE A 150 -2.36 -20.24 -12.00
CA ILE A 150 -2.75 -19.55 -10.77
C ILE A 150 -1.60 -18.70 -10.23
N ASP A 151 -0.38 -19.23 -10.17
CA ASP A 151 0.79 -18.49 -9.64
C ASP A 151 1.13 -17.26 -10.49
N ARG A 152 0.80 -17.28 -11.80
CA ARG A 152 1.03 -16.15 -12.71
C ARG A 152 -0.12 -15.13 -12.74
N HIS A 153 -1.33 -15.55 -12.41
CA HIS A 153 -2.53 -14.70 -12.47
C HIS A 153 -3.00 -14.22 -11.09
N SER A 154 -2.46 -14.76 -10.01
CA SER A 154 -2.71 -14.28 -8.65
C SER A 154 -1.61 -13.32 -8.20
N SER A 155 -2.01 -12.16 -7.69
CA SER A 155 -1.11 -11.22 -7.04
C SER A 155 -1.37 -11.21 -5.54
N ASN A 156 -0.29 -11.13 -4.77
CA ASN A 156 -0.32 -10.74 -3.36
C ASN A 156 -0.61 -9.23 -3.23
N SER A 157 -0.99 -8.79 -2.04
CA SER A 157 -1.27 -7.37 -1.77
C SER A 157 -0.23 -6.79 -0.82
N ILE A 158 0.45 -5.72 -1.23
CA ILE A 158 1.34 -4.97 -0.33
C ILE A 158 0.44 -4.06 0.53
N LEU A 159 0.36 -4.33 1.82
CA LEU A 159 -0.45 -3.55 2.76
C LEU A 159 0.28 -2.27 3.17
N SER A 160 1.57 -2.39 3.44
CA SER A 160 2.43 -1.28 3.84
C SER A 160 3.90 -1.63 3.60
N SER A 161 4.78 -0.64 3.71
CA SER A 161 6.21 -0.89 3.59
C SER A 161 7.06 0.19 4.26
N THR A 162 8.26 -0.18 4.66
CA THR A 162 9.21 0.69 5.32
C THR A 162 10.62 0.48 4.78
N GLU A 163 11.50 1.45 4.97
CA GLU A 163 12.92 1.28 4.67
C GLU A 163 13.58 0.49 5.80
N VAL A 164 14.56 -0.34 5.47
CA VAL A 164 15.38 -1.03 6.47
C VAL A 164 16.11 0.04 7.30
N ALA A 165 15.88 0.03 8.61
CA ALA A 165 16.28 1.13 9.50
C ALA A 165 17.78 1.15 9.81
N SER A 166 18.43 -0.02 9.80
CA SER A 166 19.85 -0.20 10.13
C SER A 166 20.58 -1.09 9.12
N ASN A 167 21.89 -1.21 9.28
CA ASN A 167 22.57 -2.41 8.76
C ASN A 167 22.05 -3.66 9.49
N PRO A 168 22.10 -4.85 8.87
CA PRO A 168 21.76 -6.10 9.53
C PRO A 168 22.55 -6.32 10.83
N HIS A 169 21.99 -7.06 11.76
CA HIS A 169 22.70 -7.50 12.96
C HIS A 169 23.89 -8.37 12.58
N ASN A 170 25.06 -8.11 13.15
CA ASN A 170 26.31 -8.75 12.73
C ASN A 170 26.31 -10.27 12.91
N GLU A 171 25.63 -10.78 13.94
CA GLU A 171 25.64 -12.21 14.29
C GLU A 171 24.46 -12.98 13.68
N THR A 172 23.26 -12.39 13.69
CA THR A 172 22.01 -13.08 13.34
C THR A 172 21.54 -12.74 11.93
N GLY A 173 22.13 -11.72 11.30
CA GLY A 173 21.64 -11.17 10.03
C GLY A 173 20.28 -10.48 10.14
N ALA A 174 19.73 -10.32 11.34
CA ALA A 174 18.41 -9.72 11.54
C ALA A 174 18.35 -8.27 11.04
N ILE A 175 17.23 -7.90 10.45
CA ILE A 175 16.98 -6.56 9.94
C ILE A 175 15.93 -5.84 10.80
N LEU A 176 16.07 -4.52 10.94
CA LEU A 176 15.09 -3.69 11.64
C LEU A 176 14.13 -3.03 10.65
N ALA A 177 12.84 -3.23 10.87
CA ALA A 177 11.76 -2.53 10.19
C ALA A 177 10.94 -1.71 11.19
N ASP A 178 10.56 -0.48 10.81
CA ASP A 178 9.74 0.42 11.64
C ASP A 178 8.28 -0.05 11.66
N ILE A 179 7.80 -0.49 12.82
CA ILE A 179 6.43 -1.01 13.01
C ILE A 179 5.40 0.10 12.78
N GLY A 180 5.71 1.36 13.14
CA GLY A 180 4.80 2.49 12.96
C GLY A 180 4.59 2.87 11.49
N LYS A 181 5.50 2.46 10.60
CA LYS A 181 5.29 2.53 9.15
C LYS A 181 4.49 1.36 8.62
N LEU A 182 4.55 0.21 9.29
CA LEU A 182 3.87 -1.00 8.86
C LEU A 182 2.41 -1.09 9.33
N PHE A 183 2.09 -0.63 10.54
CA PHE A 183 0.77 -0.84 11.17
C PHE A 183 0.00 0.45 11.51
N ILE A 184 0.68 1.59 11.68
CA ILE A 184 0.00 2.88 11.92
C ILE A 184 -0.33 3.56 10.59
N TYR A 185 -1.42 3.10 9.99
CA TYR A 185 -2.10 3.66 8.83
C TYR A 185 -3.60 3.41 8.95
N ASP A 186 -4.40 3.94 8.03
CA ASP A 186 -5.85 3.69 7.96
C ASP A 186 -6.15 2.22 7.56
N ILE A 187 -5.94 1.29 8.48
CA ILE A 187 -5.94 -0.17 8.24
C ILE A 187 -7.30 -0.71 7.79
N GLU A 188 -8.37 -0.06 8.19
CA GLU A 188 -9.73 -0.40 7.79
C GLU A 188 -10.26 0.45 6.63
N GLU A 189 -9.45 1.38 6.11
CA GLU A 189 -9.87 2.34 5.10
C GLU A 189 -11.08 3.18 5.53
N ILE A 190 -11.14 3.56 6.81
CA ILE A 190 -12.21 4.38 7.41
C ILE A 190 -12.39 5.68 6.66
N THR A 191 -11.32 6.31 6.19
CA THR A 191 -11.38 7.53 5.37
C THR A 191 -12.25 7.32 4.12
N ARG A 192 -12.09 6.16 3.46
CA ARG A 192 -12.86 5.78 2.27
C ARG A 192 -14.27 5.32 2.63
N LYS A 193 -14.41 4.41 3.60
CA LYS A 193 -15.69 3.80 4.02
C LYS A 193 -16.67 4.82 4.59
N SER A 194 -16.15 5.79 5.35
CA SER A 194 -16.94 6.90 5.90
C SER A 194 -17.28 7.99 4.87
N GLN A 195 -16.94 7.80 3.59
CA GLN A 195 -17.18 8.78 2.51
C GLN A 195 -16.61 10.17 2.83
N GLY A 196 -15.44 10.22 3.49
CA GLY A 196 -14.77 11.46 3.86
C GLY A 196 -15.40 12.20 5.06
N ILE A 197 -16.25 11.54 5.86
CA ILE A 197 -16.61 12.05 7.20
C ILE A 197 -15.39 12.10 8.09
N TYR A 198 -14.54 11.07 8.02
CA TYR A 198 -13.29 10.99 8.76
C TYR A 198 -12.09 11.06 7.83
N SER A 199 -10.98 11.63 8.33
CA SER A 199 -9.67 11.61 7.69
C SER A 199 -8.62 11.12 8.67
N PHE A 200 -7.81 10.16 8.25
CA PHE A 200 -6.76 9.58 9.09
C PHE A 200 -5.74 10.62 9.56
N ASP A 201 -5.43 10.59 10.85
CA ASP A 201 -4.46 11.48 11.48
C ASP A 201 -3.32 10.72 12.13
N LYS A 202 -2.26 10.52 11.35
CA LYS A 202 -1.08 9.77 11.79
C LYS A 202 -0.36 10.40 12.99
N LYS A 203 -0.44 11.72 13.18
CA LYS A 203 0.31 12.43 14.23
C LYS A 203 -0.18 12.07 15.63
N ASP A 204 -1.48 11.88 15.75
CA ASP A 204 -2.18 11.57 17.01
C ASP A 204 -2.54 10.08 17.10
N SER A 205 -1.93 9.24 16.25
CA SER A 205 -2.06 7.77 16.28
C SER A 205 -0.82 7.14 16.90
N TYR A 206 -0.98 6.13 17.76
CA TYR A 206 0.10 5.60 18.58
C TYR A 206 -0.06 4.13 18.97
N PHE A 207 1.00 3.52 19.52
CA PHE A 207 0.94 2.17 20.09
C PHE A 207 0.42 2.27 21.52
N THR A 208 -0.54 1.44 21.87
CA THR A 208 -1.03 1.35 23.25
C THR A 208 -0.30 0.25 24.01
N GLU A 209 -0.02 -0.86 23.35
CA GLU A 209 0.70 -2.00 23.93
C GLU A 209 1.37 -2.83 22.83
N LEU A 210 2.54 -3.39 23.14
CA LEU A 210 3.25 -4.34 22.28
C LEU A 210 3.65 -5.54 23.13
N LYS A 211 3.30 -6.75 22.68
CA LYS A 211 3.69 -8.00 23.33
C LYS A 211 4.18 -9.00 22.30
N SER A 212 5.04 -9.90 22.75
CA SER A 212 5.50 -11.00 21.93
C SER A 212 5.61 -12.24 22.79
N PHE A 213 5.20 -13.36 22.23
CA PHE A 213 5.15 -14.69 22.84
C PHE A 213 5.72 -15.69 21.83
N PRO A 214 6.06 -16.92 22.23
CA PRO A 214 6.74 -17.86 21.34
C PRO A 214 6.04 -18.11 19.99
N LEU A 215 4.70 -18.08 19.97
CA LEU A 215 3.90 -18.41 18.78
C LEU A 215 3.15 -17.21 18.19
N ASN A 216 3.18 -16.04 18.83
CA ASN A 216 2.44 -14.88 18.40
C ASN A 216 3.05 -13.56 18.88
N SER A 217 2.92 -12.51 18.08
CA SER A 217 3.23 -11.13 18.44
C SER A 217 1.96 -10.29 18.37
N GLU A 218 1.66 -9.56 19.44
CA GLU A 218 0.45 -8.77 19.59
C GLU A 218 0.78 -7.28 19.54
N ILE A 219 0.07 -6.55 18.68
CA ILE A 219 0.26 -5.13 18.43
C ILE A 219 -1.06 -4.41 18.68
N GLU A 220 -1.14 -3.62 19.74
CA GLU A 220 -2.28 -2.75 19.99
C GLU A 220 -1.96 -1.31 19.60
N ILE A 221 -2.87 -0.70 18.86
CA ILE A 221 -2.75 0.66 18.34
C ILE A 221 -4.03 1.45 18.56
N ALA A 222 -3.87 2.73 18.88
CA ALA A 222 -4.94 3.72 18.83
C ALA A 222 -4.75 4.57 17.58
N LEU A 223 -5.74 4.51 16.68
CA LEU A 223 -5.75 5.28 15.44
C LEU A 223 -6.71 6.46 15.56
N HIS A 224 -6.16 7.67 15.40
CA HIS A 224 -6.94 8.90 15.44
C HIS A 224 -7.44 9.26 14.04
N PHE A 225 -8.70 9.68 13.97
CA PHE A 225 -9.29 10.26 12.78
C PHE A 225 -9.95 11.59 13.10
N LYS A 226 -9.66 12.59 12.25
CA LYS A 226 -10.30 13.90 12.30
C LYS A 226 -11.63 13.84 11.57
N GLY A 227 -12.69 14.24 12.23
CA GLY A 227 -14.02 14.43 11.66
C GLY A 227 -14.11 15.72 10.85
N LYS A 228 -14.85 15.67 9.74
CA LYS A 228 -15.14 16.82 8.89
C LYS A 228 -16.03 17.83 9.62
N LYS A 229 -15.66 19.12 9.54
CA LYS A 229 -16.46 20.21 10.12
C LYS A 229 -17.92 20.17 9.62
N GLY A 230 -18.86 20.37 10.54
CA GLY A 230 -20.29 20.46 10.24
C GLY A 230 -21.05 19.12 10.20
N LYS A 231 -20.38 17.98 10.42
CA LYS A 231 -21.06 16.70 10.67
C LYS A 231 -21.19 16.47 12.17
N TYR A 232 -22.42 16.43 12.66
CA TYR A 232 -22.72 16.12 14.05
C TYR A 232 -22.89 14.61 14.24
N ILE A 233 -22.19 14.07 15.23
CA ILE A 233 -22.21 12.67 15.66
C ILE A 233 -22.46 12.70 17.16
N TYR A 234 -23.67 12.30 17.55
CA TYR A 234 -24.21 12.47 18.91
C TYR A 234 -23.63 11.49 19.93
N THR A 235 -22.94 10.44 19.47
CA THR A 235 -22.27 9.43 20.30
C THR A 235 -20.87 9.83 20.74
N LEU A 236 -20.32 10.92 20.18
CA LEU A 236 -18.98 11.39 20.47
C LEU A 236 -19.00 12.68 21.30
N PRO A 237 -18.07 12.85 22.27
CA PRO A 237 -17.90 14.11 22.98
C PRO A 237 -17.58 15.28 22.04
N SER A 238 -16.85 15.00 20.95
CA SER A 238 -16.61 15.92 19.85
C SER A 238 -16.69 15.18 18.52
N SER A 239 -17.65 15.53 17.66
CA SER A 239 -17.82 14.89 16.35
C SER A 239 -16.66 15.16 15.38
N SER A 240 -15.72 16.03 15.74
CA SER A 240 -14.51 16.35 14.95
C SER A 240 -13.31 15.45 15.25
N SER A 241 -13.43 14.50 16.20
CA SER A 241 -12.32 13.64 16.59
C SER A 241 -12.86 12.28 17.04
N VAL A 242 -12.29 11.21 16.50
CA VAL A 242 -12.54 9.84 16.94
C VAL A 242 -11.22 9.12 17.11
N LEU A 243 -11.09 8.37 18.21
CA LEU A 243 -9.94 7.53 18.50
C LEU A 243 -10.40 6.07 18.57
N ILE A 244 -9.82 5.23 17.72
CA ILE A 244 -10.27 3.84 17.52
C ILE A 244 -9.12 2.91 17.89
N HIS A 245 -9.38 1.98 18.81
CA HIS A 245 -8.41 0.99 19.23
C HIS A 245 -8.50 -0.26 18.36
N TYR A 246 -7.35 -0.74 17.92
CA TYR A 246 -7.21 -1.96 17.15
C TYR A 246 -6.18 -2.87 17.78
N HIS A 247 -6.43 -4.16 17.64
CA HIS A 247 -5.54 -5.24 18.02
C HIS A 247 -5.17 -6.04 16.77
N VAL A 248 -3.87 -6.15 16.51
CA VAL A 248 -3.30 -6.94 15.42
C VAL A 248 -2.50 -8.09 16.03
N SER A 249 -2.96 -9.31 15.79
CA SER A 249 -2.27 -10.53 16.19
C SER A 249 -1.52 -11.12 15.00
N LEU A 250 -0.21 -11.32 15.16
CA LEU A 250 0.65 -12.00 14.18
C LEU A 250 1.02 -13.36 14.75
N SER A 251 0.56 -14.45 14.13
CA SER A 251 0.70 -15.80 14.67
C SER A 251 1.47 -16.73 13.73
N ALA A 252 2.28 -17.62 14.30
CA ALA A 252 2.89 -18.73 13.59
C ALA A 252 1.82 -19.75 13.16
N ILE A 253 2.00 -20.33 11.98
CA ILE A 253 1.18 -21.46 11.52
C ILE A 253 1.84 -22.74 12.03
N PRO A 254 1.13 -23.61 12.79
CA PRO A 254 1.68 -24.88 13.23
C PRO A 254 2.08 -25.75 12.05
N GLU A 255 3.23 -26.42 12.15
CA GLU A 255 3.57 -27.49 11.23
C GLU A 255 2.74 -28.73 11.62
N THR A 256 1.92 -29.21 10.68
CA THR A 256 1.10 -30.42 10.80
C THR A 256 1.70 -31.57 10.01
#